data_AF-W4G6C9-F1
#
_entry.id   AF-W4G6C9-F1
#
_cell.length_a   1.000
_cell.length_b   1.000
_cell.length_c   1.000
_cell.angle_alpha   90.00
_cell.angle_beta   90.00
_cell.angle_gamma   90.00
#
_symmetry.space_group_name_H-M   'P 1'
#
loop_
_entity.id
_entity.type
_entity.pdbx_description
1 polymer ?
#
loop_
_entity_poly.entity_id
_entity_poly.type
_entity_poly.pdbx_seq_one_letter_code
_entity_poly.pdbx_strand_id
1 'polypeptide(L)'
;MGNAASDGSTSAASIFDAAQTSALDKIVSEQSYMMSDSVWVTFFTLDQPLLDMPPATLQQFFRPYAHNFARNTVRSGNFRMLIRHVTRSVRYLSPPRHHADTIVTTTTTVLATESFHVINVLCVVRHFIKHFIEHNCDVVTLFATEGNSTSSSNNDIAVDFLDALLLLLFDAPTEDTYDLHLEGINLLLVLASSTAYPSTSTSMHPTLLDVFMTHASASDERGGGRPSQRADDLVKRLLLSYLDQLPAPRMESAAAIAATAALPPSTTSSWDNVVEFFSEIQVFPLADRSALLLLVLVTASNGGGGNPFRKALATLADRDESRMLAHSLPFSHVVAVLGRNIHIELHATLLYHALLLNPSFRDALCRPVDVDHFVLPLLEAIYIHTLSPPRLYTLLAVLLHLSENPPVVQTLHQSQVQDHQTWYQERYLCDLSAASVGVLVLCRVLKANLSVLHDSLVQSMAMALLWNVMQFAKNLHPTATQSLVKLLAHAAKKEQLLRPSPDEAAAYLATARDLLLCIQLGCTPRLLPANAQLVLSFCPKCG
;
A
#
# COMPACT_ATOMS: atom_id res chain seq x y z
N MET A 1 48.60 -29.44 -10.03
CA MET A 1 48.90 -29.16 -8.61
C MET A 1 48.35 -27.77 -8.35
N GLY A 2 47.08 -27.59 -7.94
CA GLY A 2 46.53 -27.85 -6.60
C GLY A 2 46.78 -26.60 -5.74
N ASN A 3 45.84 -25.91 -5.10
CA ASN A 3 44.42 -26.10 -4.82
C ASN A 3 43.76 -24.70 -4.74
N ALA A 4 42.57 -24.55 -5.32
CA ALA A 4 41.66 -23.45 -4.98
C ALA A 4 40.86 -23.84 -3.74
N ALA A 5 40.61 -22.84 -2.89
CA ALA A 5 39.95 -22.94 -1.62
C ALA A 5 38.57 -23.60 -1.73
N SER A 6 38.30 -24.47 -0.75
CA SER A 6 37.00 -25.05 -0.47
C SER A 6 36.04 -23.96 0.01
N ASP A 7 35.12 -23.54 -0.85
CA ASP A 7 33.90 -22.87 -0.39
C ASP A 7 33.01 -23.94 0.26
N GLY A 8 32.94 -23.87 1.58
CA GLY A 8 32.06 -24.71 2.38
C GLY A 8 30.60 -24.38 2.06
N SER A 9 29.94 -25.28 1.33
CA SER A 9 28.48 -25.34 1.30
C SER A 9 28.00 -25.69 2.71
N THR A 10 27.56 -24.70 3.47
CA THR A 10 26.72 -24.93 4.65
C THR A 10 25.44 -25.61 4.16
N SER A 11 25.39 -26.93 4.28
CA SER A 11 24.16 -27.72 4.13
C SER A 11 23.11 -27.10 5.04
N ALA A 12 22.04 -26.52 4.47
CA ALA A 12 20.89 -26.14 5.26
C ALA A 12 20.43 -27.37 6.05
N ALA A 13 20.29 -27.26 7.36
CA ALA A 13 19.68 -28.32 8.16
C ALA A 13 18.29 -28.62 7.57
N SER A 14 17.95 -29.90 7.45
CA SER A 14 16.63 -30.30 6.94
C SER A 14 15.56 -29.70 7.84
N ILE A 15 14.73 -28.82 7.27
CA ILE A 15 13.59 -28.22 7.95
C ILE A 15 12.59 -29.32 8.30
N PHE A 16 12.34 -30.21 7.33
CA PHE A 16 11.38 -31.29 7.47
C PHE A 16 12.00 -32.57 7.99
N ASP A 17 11.16 -33.43 8.57
CA ASP A 17 11.56 -34.81 8.86
C ASP A 17 11.83 -35.61 7.57
N ALA A 18 12.36 -36.82 7.70
CA ALA A 18 12.72 -37.64 6.54
C ALA A 18 11.49 -38.04 5.70
N ALA A 19 10.32 -38.25 6.31
CA ALA A 19 9.11 -38.67 5.62
C ALA A 19 8.49 -37.51 4.82
N GLN A 20 8.41 -36.33 5.42
CA GLN A 20 7.97 -35.07 4.84
C GLN A 20 8.92 -34.60 3.73
N THR A 21 10.24 -34.71 3.94
CA THR A 21 11.24 -34.41 2.89
C THR A 21 11.07 -35.35 1.70
N SER A 22 10.92 -36.65 1.94
CA SER A 22 10.66 -37.63 0.88
C SER A 22 9.33 -37.39 0.17
N ALA A 23 8.30 -36.96 0.91
CA ALA A 23 7.02 -36.59 0.31
C ALA A 23 7.15 -35.35 -0.59
N LEU A 24 7.90 -34.34 -0.15
CA LEU A 24 8.18 -33.15 -0.94
C LEU A 24 8.97 -33.46 -2.22
N ASP A 25 10.03 -34.29 -2.13
CA ASP A 25 10.80 -34.77 -3.28
C ASP A 25 9.90 -35.44 -4.33
N LYS A 26 8.94 -36.25 -3.86
CA LYS A 26 7.94 -36.90 -4.73
C LYS A 26 6.99 -35.87 -5.35
N ILE A 27 6.45 -34.94 -4.57
CA ILE A 27 5.51 -33.91 -5.05
C ILE A 27 6.13 -33.08 -6.18
N VAL A 28 7.41 -32.70 -6.07
CA VAL A 28 8.09 -31.89 -7.09
C VAL A 28 8.68 -32.71 -8.25
N SER A 29 8.52 -34.03 -8.24
CA SER A 29 9.06 -34.93 -9.29
C SER A 29 8.24 -34.93 -10.58
N GLU A 30 8.75 -35.60 -11.61
CA GLU A 30 8.04 -35.83 -12.88
C GLU A 30 6.90 -36.85 -12.77
N GLN A 31 6.83 -37.61 -11.67
CA GLN A 31 5.78 -38.61 -11.46
C GLN A 31 4.47 -37.93 -11.06
N SER A 32 3.39 -38.26 -11.76
CA SER A 32 2.04 -37.79 -11.41
C SER A 32 1.50 -38.48 -10.16
N TYR A 33 0.98 -37.70 -9.21
CA TYR A 33 0.29 -38.19 -8.03
C TYR A 33 -1.19 -37.77 -8.04
N MET A 34 -2.07 -38.72 -7.75
CA MET A 34 -3.51 -38.53 -7.66
C MET A 34 -3.91 -37.98 -6.29
N MET A 35 -5.13 -37.43 -6.19
CA MET A 35 -5.67 -36.84 -4.95
C MET A 35 -5.70 -37.83 -3.77
N SER A 36 -5.78 -39.13 -4.06
CA SER A 36 -5.85 -40.21 -3.06
C SER A 36 -4.49 -40.67 -2.54
N ASP A 37 -3.39 -40.19 -3.11
CA ASP A 37 -2.05 -40.69 -2.77
C ASP A 37 -1.61 -40.20 -1.38
N SER A 38 -1.00 -41.10 -0.60
CA SER A 38 -0.56 -40.82 0.78
C SER A 38 0.56 -39.79 0.89
N VAL A 39 1.22 -39.46 -0.22
CA VAL A 39 2.23 -38.40 -0.30
C VAL A 39 1.65 -37.05 0.15
N TRP A 40 0.40 -36.76 -0.19
CA TRP A 40 -0.26 -35.51 0.18
C TRP A 40 -0.59 -35.46 1.66
N VAL A 41 -1.11 -36.56 2.23
CA VAL A 41 -1.38 -36.65 3.68
C VAL A 41 -0.09 -36.40 4.46
N THR A 42 0.99 -37.07 4.09
CA THR A 42 2.31 -36.93 4.73
C THR A 42 2.83 -35.49 4.66
N PHE A 43 2.57 -34.80 3.55
CA PHE A 43 2.98 -33.41 3.37
C PHE A 43 2.06 -32.38 4.05
N PHE A 44 0.81 -32.73 4.39
CA PHE A 44 -0.10 -31.81 5.09
C PHE A 44 0.01 -31.93 6.62
N THR A 45 0.61 -32.99 7.14
CA THR A 45 0.93 -33.16 8.58
C THR A 45 2.27 -32.52 8.95
N LEU A 46 2.49 -31.27 8.52
CA LEU A 46 3.69 -30.50 8.86
C LEU A 46 3.53 -29.87 10.25
N ASP A 47 4.15 -30.47 11.24
CA ASP A 47 4.07 -30.02 12.64
C ASP A 47 4.94 -28.78 12.93
N GLN A 48 5.93 -28.50 12.10
CA GLN A 48 6.84 -27.37 12.34
C GLN A 48 6.20 -26.04 11.87
N PRO A 49 6.15 -25.00 12.73
CA PRO A 49 5.57 -23.71 12.37
C PRO A 49 6.47 -22.99 11.36
N LEU A 50 6.06 -22.97 10.10
CA LEU A 50 6.87 -22.33 9.06
C LEU A 50 6.95 -20.81 9.24
N LEU A 51 5.89 -20.18 9.74
CA LEU A 51 5.86 -18.72 9.96
C LEU A 51 6.87 -18.22 10.99
N ASP A 52 7.31 -19.09 11.91
CA ASP A 52 8.26 -18.72 12.97
C ASP A 52 9.73 -18.78 12.48
N MET A 53 9.97 -19.31 11.29
CA MET A 53 11.31 -19.41 10.72
C MET A 53 11.75 -18.14 9.99
N PRO A 54 13.06 -17.81 10.01
CA PRO A 54 13.60 -16.70 9.23
C PRO A 54 13.29 -16.90 7.74
N PRO A 55 12.62 -15.95 7.05
CA PRO A 55 12.09 -16.32 5.75
C PRO A 55 13.14 -16.33 4.62
N ALA A 56 14.35 -15.81 4.88
CA ALA A 56 15.54 -16.09 4.06
C ALA A 56 15.94 -17.57 4.10
N THR A 57 15.84 -18.22 5.26
CA THR A 57 16.11 -19.65 5.43
C THR A 57 15.08 -20.49 4.67
N LEU A 58 13.79 -20.15 4.80
CA LEU A 58 12.73 -20.79 4.02
C LEU A 58 12.94 -20.63 2.52
N GLN A 59 13.25 -19.41 2.07
CA GLN A 59 13.50 -19.14 0.66
C GLN A 59 14.67 -19.96 0.12
N GLN A 60 15.78 -20.04 0.87
CA GLN A 60 16.93 -20.86 0.49
C GLN A 60 16.58 -22.35 0.43
N PHE A 61 15.81 -22.86 1.41
CA PHE A 61 15.40 -24.25 1.49
C PHE A 61 14.45 -24.65 0.34
N PHE A 62 13.42 -23.84 0.06
CA PHE A 62 12.42 -24.16 -0.97
C PHE A 62 12.90 -23.90 -2.40
N ARG A 63 13.97 -23.12 -2.60
CA ARG A 63 14.47 -22.78 -3.94
C ARG A 63 14.70 -24.00 -4.86
N PRO A 64 15.45 -25.06 -4.48
CA PRO A 64 15.65 -26.23 -5.34
C PRO A 64 14.33 -26.96 -5.65
N TYR A 65 13.43 -27.06 -4.66
CA TYR A 65 12.12 -27.67 -4.83
C TYR A 65 11.24 -26.89 -5.80
N ALA A 66 11.17 -25.57 -5.64
CA ALA A 66 10.41 -24.70 -6.53
C ALA A 66 10.92 -24.79 -7.97
N HIS A 67 12.24 -24.77 -8.18
CA HIS A 67 12.83 -24.91 -9.50
C HIS A 67 12.44 -26.24 -10.18
N ASN A 68 12.56 -27.35 -9.45
CA ASN A 68 12.14 -28.66 -9.95
C ASN A 68 10.63 -28.71 -10.22
N PHE A 69 9.83 -28.11 -9.34
CA PHE A 69 8.38 -28.16 -9.44
C PHE A 69 7.85 -27.44 -10.67
N ALA A 70 8.37 -26.24 -10.95
CA ALA A 70 8.01 -25.46 -12.15
C ALA A 70 8.28 -26.24 -13.43
N ARG A 71 9.43 -26.92 -13.50
CA ARG A 71 9.84 -27.71 -14.67
C ARG A 71 9.03 -29.00 -14.83
N ASN A 72 8.82 -29.71 -13.72
CA ASN A 72 8.26 -31.06 -13.76
C ASN A 72 6.74 -31.07 -13.79
N THR A 73 6.07 -30.05 -13.24
CA THR A 73 4.60 -30.00 -13.18
C THR A 73 3.95 -29.95 -14.56
N VAL A 74 4.67 -29.53 -15.60
CA VAL A 74 4.17 -29.58 -16.98
C VAL A 74 3.86 -31.02 -17.40
N ARG A 75 4.61 -31.99 -16.87
CA ARG A 75 4.43 -33.43 -17.12
C ARG A 75 3.61 -34.12 -16.03
N SER A 76 3.87 -33.78 -14.77
CA SER A 76 3.26 -34.47 -13.63
C SER A 76 1.86 -33.98 -13.28
N GLY A 77 1.56 -32.69 -13.47
CA GLY A 77 0.31 -32.05 -13.02
C GLY A 77 0.23 -31.85 -11.50
N ASN A 78 1.32 -32.07 -10.76
CA ASN A 78 1.30 -32.08 -9.29
C ASN A 78 1.03 -30.68 -8.69
N PHE A 79 1.43 -29.58 -9.33
CA PHE A 79 1.14 -28.23 -8.83
C PHE A 79 -0.37 -27.98 -8.79
N ARG A 80 -1.06 -28.31 -9.88
CA ARG A 80 -2.51 -28.27 -9.98
C ARG A 80 -3.20 -29.09 -8.88
N MET A 81 -2.65 -30.27 -8.55
CA MET A 81 -3.17 -31.13 -7.48
C MET A 81 -2.95 -30.56 -6.09
N LEU A 82 -1.76 -29.99 -5.83
CA LEU A 82 -1.46 -29.28 -4.58
C LEU A 82 -2.45 -28.13 -4.37
N ILE A 83 -2.66 -27.29 -5.37
CA ILE A 83 -3.61 -26.17 -5.30
C ILE A 83 -5.01 -26.69 -4.96
N ARG A 84 -5.49 -27.77 -5.61
CA ARG A 84 -6.80 -28.36 -5.31
C ARG A 84 -6.93 -28.82 -3.85
N HIS A 85 -5.90 -29.47 -3.28
CA HIS A 85 -5.92 -29.88 -1.88
C HIS A 85 -5.97 -28.68 -0.93
N VAL A 86 -5.19 -27.65 -1.20
CA VAL A 86 -5.19 -26.42 -0.40
C VAL A 86 -6.53 -25.68 -0.52
N THR A 87 -7.08 -25.53 -1.74
CA THR A 87 -8.39 -24.92 -1.96
C THR A 87 -9.48 -25.60 -1.13
N ARG A 88 -9.50 -26.95 -1.10
CA ARG A 88 -10.48 -27.71 -0.30
C ARG A 88 -10.29 -27.49 1.21
N SER A 89 -9.04 -27.44 1.67
CA SER A 89 -8.73 -27.24 3.09
C SER A 89 -9.07 -25.82 3.55
N VAL A 90 -8.80 -24.80 2.73
CA VAL A 90 -9.19 -23.40 3.01
C VAL A 90 -10.72 -23.26 3.06
N ARG A 91 -11.45 -23.82 2.08
CA ARG A 91 -12.93 -23.79 2.07
C ARG A 91 -13.56 -24.54 3.24
N TYR A 92 -12.88 -25.55 3.78
CA TYR A 92 -13.33 -26.26 4.98
C TYR A 92 -13.24 -25.36 6.22
N LEU A 93 -12.17 -24.58 6.36
CA LEU A 93 -11.99 -23.64 7.46
C LEU A 93 -12.90 -22.40 7.35
N SER A 94 -13.25 -21.99 6.12
CA SER A 94 -14.11 -20.83 5.85
C SER A 94 -15.27 -21.20 4.92
N PRO A 95 -16.31 -21.89 5.44
CA PRO A 95 -17.44 -22.33 4.63
C PRO A 95 -18.29 -21.14 4.14
N PRO A 96 -18.80 -21.17 2.89
CA PRO A 96 -19.56 -20.06 2.32
C PRO A 96 -20.89 -19.83 3.04
N ARG A 97 -21.10 -18.59 3.53
CA ARG A 97 -22.25 -18.16 4.35
C ARG A 97 -23.64 -18.38 3.71
N HIS A 98 -23.72 -18.51 2.37
CA HIS A 98 -24.98 -18.70 1.64
C HIS A 98 -25.38 -20.16 1.37
N HIS A 99 -24.54 -21.14 1.75
CA HIS A 99 -24.79 -22.56 1.48
C HIS A 99 -24.85 -23.41 2.75
N ALA A 100 -25.26 -22.81 3.88
CA ALA A 100 -25.46 -23.53 5.15
C ALA A 100 -26.37 -24.77 4.98
N ASP A 101 -27.30 -24.76 4.01
CA ASP A 101 -28.24 -25.85 3.76
C ASP A 101 -27.89 -26.75 2.55
N THR A 102 -26.82 -26.44 1.81
CA THR A 102 -26.40 -27.20 0.61
C THR A 102 -24.92 -27.54 0.64
N ILE A 103 -24.36 -27.86 1.81
CA ILE A 103 -23.25 -28.82 1.86
C ILE A 103 -23.87 -30.19 1.60
N VAL A 104 -24.24 -30.42 0.34
CA VAL A 104 -24.47 -31.74 -0.22
C VAL A 104 -23.18 -32.49 -0.01
N THR A 105 -23.16 -33.35 1.01
CA THR A 105 -22.69 -34.74 0.93
C THR A 105 -21.88 -35.04 -0.32
N THR A 106 -20.68 -34.48 -0.40
CA THR A 106 -19.65 -35.00 -1.29
C THR A 106 -18.56 -35.48 -0.36
N THR A 107 -18.33 -36.78 -0.43
CA THR A 107 -17.28 -37.57 0.20
C THR A 107 -15.89 -37.11 -0.24
N THR A 108 -15.59 -35.82 -0.15
CA THR A 108 -14.26 -35.27 -0.45
C THR A 108 -13.46 -35.25 0.84
N THR A 109 -12.49 -36.16 0.92
CA THR A 109 -11.47 -36.18 1.97
C THR A 109 -10.72 -34.83 1.98
N VAL A 110 -10.80 -34.12 3.10
CA VAL A 110 -10.01 -32.90 3.38
C VAL A 110 -8.74 -33.34 4.09
N LEU A 111 -7.58 -32.83 3.66
CA LEU A 111 -6.29 -33.27 4.20
C LEU A 111 -5.90 -32.58 5.51
N ALA A 112 -6.32 -31.33 5.70
CA ALA A 112 -6.05 -30.58 6.92
C ALA A 112 -7.33 -29.89 7.40
N THR A 113 -7.70 -30.18 8.65
CA THR A 113 -8.83 -29.58 9.36
C THR A 113 -8.39 -28.56 10.41
N GLU A 114 -7.10 -28.52 10.72
CA GLU A 114 -6.50 -27.57 11.67
C GLU A 114 -5.89 -26.39 10.91
N SER A 115 -6.13 -25.16 11.40
CA SER A 115 -5.67 -23.92 10.75
C SER A 115 -4.16 -23.89 10.57
N PHE A 116 -3.42 -24.39 11.55
CA PHE A 116 -1.96 -24.44 11.54
C PHE A 116 -1.38 -25.21 10.34
N HIS A 117 -1.89 -26.40 10.05
CA HIS A 117 -1.46 -27.19 8.89
C HIS A 117 -1.75 -26.48 7.57
N VAL A 118 -2.92 -25.84 7.46
CA VAL A 118 -3.28 -25.07 6.26
C VAL A 118 -2.38 -23.85 6.07
N ILE A 119 -2.04 -23.15 7.16
CA ILE A 119 -1.07 -22.03 7.15
C ILE A 119 0.29 -22.49 6.60
N ASN A 120 0.81 -23.61 7.10
CA ASN A 120 2.09 -24.14 6.64
C ASN A 120 2.07 -24.42 5.13
N VAL A 121 1.03 -25.09 4.63
CA VAL A 121 0.94 -25.39 3.20
C VAL A 121 0.74 -24.13 2.36
N LEU A 122 -0.05 -23.15 2.82
CA LEU A 122 -0.17 -21.85 2.16
C LEU A 122 1.19 -21.12 2.08
N CYS A 123 1.98 -21.18 3.15
CA CYS A 123 3.34 -20.65 3.18
C CYS A 123 4.23 -21.34 2.12
N VAL A 124 4.19 -22.66 2.00
CA VAL A 124 4.95 -23.37 0.94
C VAL A 124 4.47 -22.96 -0.46
N VAL A 125 3.16 -22.91 -0.69
CA VAL A 125 2.57 -22.47 -1.97
C VAL A 125 3.01 -21.05 -2.31
N ARG A 126 3.03 -20.14 -1.34
CA ARG A 126 3.52 -18.77 -1.52
C ARG A 126 4.98 -18.75 -1.98
N HIS A 127 5.86 -19.54 -1.36
CA HIS A 127 7.27 -19.62 -1.76
C HIS A 127 7.45 -20.17 -3.17
N PHE A 128 6.66 -21.19 -3.54
CA PHE A 128 6.71 -21.76 -4.89
C PHE A 128 6.23 -20.76 -5.94
N ILE A 129 5.06 -20.14 -5.74
CA ILE A 129 4.52 -19.16 -6.69
C ILE A 129 5.44 -17.94 -6.80
N LYS A 130 5.99 -17.46 -5.67
CA LYS A 130 6.99 -16.37 -5.67
C LYS A 130 8.18 -16.72 -6.56
N HIS A 131 8.73 -17.93 -6.42
CA HIS A 131 9.84 -18.40 -7.26
C HIS A 131 9.44 -18.48 -8.74
N PHE A 132 8.23 -18.99 -9.05
CA PHE A 132 7.75 -19.08 -10.43
C PHE A 132 7.66 -17.71 -11.09
N ILE A 133 7.16 -16.71 -10.36
CA ILE A 133 7.06 -15.32 -10.82
C ILE A 133 8.46 -14.72 -11.03
N GLU A 134 9.37 -14.87 -10.05
CA GLU A 134 10.75 -14.35 -10.13
C GLU A 134 11.55 -14.92 -11.32
N HIS A 135 11.19 -16.12 -11.80
CA HIS A 135 11.86 -16.80 -12.92
C HIS A 135 11.01 -16.77 -14.21
N ASN A 136 10.06 -15.85 -14.32
CA ASN A 136 9.21 -15.63 -15.50
C ASN A 136 8.50 -16.90 -16.02
N CYS A 137 8.09 -17.79 -15.12
CA CYS A 137 7.26 -18.94 -15.49
C CYS A 137 5.83 -18.45 -15.81
N ASP A 138 5.17 -19.07 -16.79
CA ASP A 138 3.76 -18.81 -17.07
C ASP A 138 2.88 -19.46 -16.00
N VAL A 139 2.70 -18.77 -14.88
CA VAL A 139 2.00 -19.31 -13.72
C VAL A 139 0.54 -19.69 -14.06
N VAL A 140 -0.14 -18.92 -14.92
CA VAL A 140 -1.51 -19.23 -15.34
C VAL A 140 -1.57 -20.59 -16.03
N THR A 141 -0.62 -20.90 -16.91
CA THR A 141 -0.52 -22.24 -17.51
C THR A 141 -0.21 -23.31 -16.48
N LEU A 142 0.64 -23.04 -15.48
CA LEU A 142 0.95 -24.02 -14.43
C LEU A 142 -0.30 -24.39 -13.61
N PHE A 143 -1.19 -23.43 -13.33
CA PHE A 143 -2.50 -23.71 -12.70
C PHE A 143 -3.40 -24.60 -13.58
N ALA A 144 -3.35 -24.41 -14.90
CA ALA A 144 -4.16 -25.16 -15.85
C ALA A 144 -3.59 -26.55 -16.21
N THR A 145 -2.30 -26.79 -15.99
CA THR A 145 -1.63 -27.99 -16.51
C THR A 145 -2.08 -29.27 -15.79
N GLU A 146 -2.72 -30.19 -16.53
CA GLU A 146 -3.17 -31.49 -16.03
C GLU A 146 -2.09 -32.59 -16.08
N GLY A 147 -0.90 -32.27 -16.58
CA GLY A 147 0.15 -33.24 -16.86
C GLY A 147 -0.28 -34.25 -17.95
N ASN A 148 0.25 -35.46 -17.89
CA ASN A 148 -0.11 -36.55 -18.82
C ASN A 148 -1.50 -37.16 -18.55
N SER A 149 -2.30 -36.61 -17.63
CA SER A 149 -3.62 -37.13 -17.31
C SER A 149 -4.67 -36.64 -18.33
N THR A 150 -5.51 -37.55 -18.82
CA THR A 150 -6.48 -37.31 -19.91
C THR A 150 -7.85 -36.84 -19.43
N SER A 151 -8.01 -36.51 -18.15
CA SER A 151 -9.30 -36.12 -17.58
C SER A 151 -9.51 -34.60 -17.63
N SER A 152 -9.96 -34.11 -18.78
CA SER A 152 -10.31 -32.70 -19.01
C SER A 152 -11.54 -32.28 -18.20
N SER A 153 -11.34 -31.87 -16.96
CA SER A 153 -12.37 -31.15 -16.20
C SER A 153 -12.15 -29.65 -16.42
N ASN A 154 -13.07 -28.97 -17.10
CA ASN A 154 -13.11 -27.52 -17.38
C ASN A 154 -13.32 -26.67 -16.10
N ASN A 155 -12.61 -26.96 -15.01
CA ASN A 155 -12.63 -26.14 -13.82
C ASN A 155 -11.41 -25.23 -13.83
N ASP A 156 -11.65 -23.92 -13.80
CA ASP A 156 -10.63 -22.91 -13.63
C ASP A 156 -10.13 -22.93 -12.17
N ILE A 157 -9.05 -23.67 -11.93
CA ILE A 157 -8.49 -23.89 -10.59
C ILE A 157 -7.89 -22.63 -10.01
N ALA A 158 -7.39 -21.72 -10.86
CA ALA A 158 -6.88 -20.44 -10.41
C ALA A 158 -8.02 -19.61 -9.81
N VAL A 159 -9.16 -19.54 -10.52
CA VAL A 159 -10.39 -18.90 -10.02
C VAL A 159 -10.91 -19.56 -8.75
N ASP A 160 -11.01 -20.90 -8.73
CA ASP A 160 -11.48 -21.63 -7.53
C ASP A 160 -10.60 -21.36 -6.30
N PHE A 161 -9.28 -21.23 -6.50
CA PHE A 161 -8.32 -20.91 -5.45
C PHE A 161 -8.45 -19.46 -4.99
N LEU A 162 -8.58 -18.51 -5.91
CA LEU A 162 -8.85 -17.11 -5.59
C LEU A 162 -10.14 -16.96 -4.79
N ASP A 163 -11.24 -17.60 -5.20
CA ASP A 163 -12.50 -17.58 -4.46
C ASP A 163 -12.34 -18.13 -3.03
N ALA A 164 -11.55 -19.20 -2.85
CA ALA A 164 -11.29 -19.75 -1.51
C ALA A 164 -10.51 -18.76 -0.62
N LEU A 165 -9.50 -18.09 -1.17
CA LEU A 165 -8.74 -17.05 -0.45
C LEU A 165 -9.61 -15.83 -0.12
N LEU A 166 -10.47 -15.40 -1.04
CA LEU A 166 -11.40 -14.29 -0.80
C LEU A 166 -12.42 -14.62 0.30
N LEU A 167 -13.00 -15.82 0.26
CA LEU A 167 -13.94 -16.29 1.29
C LEU A 167 -13.29 -16.34 2.67
N LEU A 168 -12.04 -16.80 2.76
CA LEU A 168 -11.27 -16.74 3.99
C LEU A 168 -11.15 -15.30 4.51
N LEU A 169 -10.82 -14.35 3.61
CA LEU A 169 -10.58 -12.98 4.03
C LEU A 169 -11.84 -12.20 4.39
N PHE A 170 -13.02 -12.53 3.85
CA PHE A 170 -14.26 -11.78 4.10
C PHE A 170 -14.76 -11.86 5.55
N ASP A 171 -14.37 -12.90 6.29
CA ASP A 171 -14.61 -12.99 7.72
C ASP A 171 -13.70 -12.02 8.51
N ALA A 172 -14.10 -11.64 9.71
CA ALA A 172 -13.25 -10.79 10.54
C ALA A 172 -12.14 -11.62 11.17
N PRO A 173 -10.86 -11.18 11.09
CA PRO A 173 -9.77 -11.88 11.76
C PRO A 173 -9.99 -11.86 13.27
N THR A 174 -9.76 -13.01 13.88
CA THR A 174 -9.69 -13.23 15.33
C THR A 174 -8.25 -13.57 15.72
N GLU A 175 -7.93 -13.61 17.01
CA GLU A 175 -6.59 -14.04 17.46
C GLU A 175 -6.21 -15.43 16.90
N ASP A 176 -7.15 -16.37 16.86
CA ASP A 176 -6.93 -17.74 16.36
C ASP A 176 -6.78 -17.83 14.84
N THR A 177 -7.36 -16.89 14.10
CA THR A 177 -7.36 -16.89 12.63
C THR A 177 -6.41 -15.84 12.05
N TYR A 178 -5.73 -15.06 12.89
CA TYR A 178 -4.85 -13.97 12.50
C TYR A 178 -3.77 -14.42 11.51
N ASP A 179 -3.02 -15.48 11.85
CA ASP A 179 -1.92 -15.99 11.04
C ASP A 179 -2.42 -16.56 9.69
N LEU A 180 -3.63 -17.13 9.69
CA LEU A 180 -4.28 -17.62 8.47
C LEU A 180 -4.68 -16.48 7.53
N HIS A 181 -5.26 -15.40 8.08
CA HIS A 181 -5.57 -14.19 7.30
C HIS A 181 -4.30 -13.52 6.79
N LEU A 182 -3.27 -13.41 7.62
CA LEU A 182 -2.00 -12.80 7.25
C LEU A 182 -1.33 -13.54 6.10
N GLU A 183 -1.26 -14.87 6.18
CA GLU A 183 -0.71 -15.69 5.10
C GLU A 183 -1.58 -15.66 3.84
N GLY A 184 -2.91 -15.59 3.97
CA GLY A 184 -3.83 -15.38 2.85
C GLY A 184 -3.58 -14.06 2.11
N ILE A 185 -3.40 -12.95 2.84
CA ILE A 185 -3.05 -11.65 2.25
C ILE A 185 -1.66 -11.69 1.60
N ASN A 186 -0.67 -12.27 2.27
CA ASN A 186 0.68 -12.41 1.71
C ASN A 186 0.68 -13.22 0.40
N LEU A 187 -0.15 -14.25 0.32
CA LEU A 187 -0.29 -15.05 -0.89
C LEU A 187 -0.99 -14.26 -2.01
N LEU A 188 -2.06 -13.53 -1.72
CA LEU A 188 -2.71 -12.63 -2.70
C LEU A 188 -1.75 -11.54 -3.20
N LEU A 189 -0.90 -10.99 -2.32
CA LEU A 189 0.16 -10.05 -2.71
C LEU A 189 1.14 -10.68 -3.71
N VAL A 190 1.59 -11.91 -3.44
CA VAL A 190 2.47 -12.63 -4.38
C VAL A 190 1.76 -12.89 -5.70
N LEU A 191 0.50 -13.35 -5.68
CA LEU A 191 -0.30 -13.57 -6.90
C LEU A 191 -0.48 -12.28 -7.72
N ALA A 192 -0.65 -11.13 -7.05
CA ALA A 192 -0.78 -9.82 -7.67
C ALA A 192 0.55 -9.20 -8.12
N SER A 193 1.70 -9.74 -7.69
CA SER A 193 3.03 -9.19 -7.97
C SER A 193 3.60 -9.54 -9.35
N SER A 194 2.87 -10.28 -10.18
CA SER A 194 3.31 -10.72 -11.50
C SER A 194 3.72 -9.57 -12.44
N THR A 195 3.21 -8.36 -12.21
CA THR A 195 3.55 -7.15 -12.99
C THR A 195 4.88 -6.52 -12.60
N ALA A 196 5.46 -6.87 -11.45
CA ALA A 196 6.77 -6.37 -11.01
C ALA A 196 7.94 -7.04 -11.74
N TYR A 197 7.69 -8.19 -12.39
CA TYR A 197 8.67 -8.94 -13.20
C TYR A 197 8.20 -9.00 -14.65
N PRO A 198 8.22 -7.87 -15.39
CA PRO A 198 7.79 -7.86 -16.78
C PRO A 198 8.72 -8.75 -17.62
N SER A 199 8.14 -9.80 -18.22
CA SER A 199 8.84 -10.64 -19.20
C SER A 199 9.40 -9.78 -20.34
N THR A 200 10.65 -10.00 -20.73
CA THR A 200 11.31 -9.35 -21.87
C THR A 200 10.63 -9.68 -23.21
N SER A 201 9.81 -10.72 -23.25
CA SER A 201 8.90 -11.01 -24.34
C SER A 201 7.57 -10.26 -24.11
N THR A 202 7.15 -9.49 -25.11
CA THR A 202 5.82 -8.90 -25.30
C THR A 202 4.73 -9.99 -25.42
N SER A 203 4.66 -10.90 -24.45
CA SER A 203 3.79 -12.07 -24.51
C SER A 203 2.37 -11.69 -24.13
N MET A 204 1.44 -11.94 -25.05
CA MET A 204 -0.02 -11.81 -24.95
C MET A 204 -0.69 -12.67 -23.84
N HIS A 205 0.07 -13.31 -22.95
CA HIS A 205 -0.50 -14.22 -21.95
C HIS A 205 -1.02 -13.44 -20.73
N PRO A 206 -2.25 -13.74 -20.25
CA PRO A 206 -2.81 -13.08 -19.08
C PRO A 206 -1.98 -13.40 -17.85
N THR A 207 -1.72 -12.40 -17.02
CA THR A 207 -1.11 -12.59 -15.71
C THR A 207 -2.14 -13.06 -14.68
N LEU A 208 -1.69 -13.55 -13.52
CA LEU A 208 -2.60 -13.89 -12.43
C LEU A 208 -3.36 -12.67 -11.90
N LEU A 209 -2.74 -11.49 -11.94
CA LEU A 209 -3.43 -10.24 -11.64
C LEU A 209 -4.56 -10.00 -12.66
N ASP A 210 -4.34 -10.22 -13.95
CA ASP A 210 -5.40 -10.08 -14.97
C ASP A 210 -6.55 -11.06 -14.75
N VAL A 211 -6.24 -12.31 -14.38
CA VAL A 211 -7.24 -13.33 -13.99
C VAL A 211 -8.04 -12.84 -12.78
N PHE A 212 -7.35 -12.32 -11.76
CA PHE A 212 -8.00 -11.82 -10.55
C PHE A 212 -8.88 -10.60 -10.83
N MET A 213 -8.42 -9.65 -11.65
CA MET A 213 -9.18 -8.47 -12.05
C MET A 213 -10.43 -8.83 -12.86
N THR A 214 -10.31 -9.80 -13.76
CA THR A 214 -11.43 -10.32 -14.56
C THR A 214 -12.45 -11.02 -13.65
N HIS A 215 -11.98 -11.87 -12.73
CA HIS A 215 -12.83 -12.59 -11.79
C HIS A 215 -13.55 -11.67 -10.78
N ALA A 216 -12.87 -10.63 -10.30
CA ALA A 216 -13.48 -9.61 -9.44
C ALA A 216 -14.56 -8.80 -10.18
N SER A 217 -14.40 -8.61 -11.49
CA SER A 217 -15.36 -7.90 -12.36
C SER A 217 -16.53 -8.77 -12.83
N ALA A 218 -16.37 -10.09 -12.84
CA ALA A 218 -17.36 -11.03 -13.35
C ALA A 218 -18.61 -11.06 -12.47
N SER A 219 -19.80 -10.86 -13.06
CA SER A 219 -21.09 -10.96 -12.37
C SER A 219 -21.31 -12.35 -11.80
N ASP A 220 -21.90 -12.43 -10.61
CA ASP A 220 -22.18 -13.72 -9.97
C ASP A 220 -23.41 -14.37 -10.64
N GLU A 221 -23.18 -15.18 -11.67
CA GLU A 221 -24.25 -15.86 -12.41
C GLU A 221 -25.05 -16.85 -11.54
N ARG A 222 -24.55 -17.20 -10.35
CA ARG A 222 -25.12 -18.22 -9.46
C ARG A 222 -26.14 -17.68 -8.44
N GLY A 223 -26.43 -16.38 -8.41
CA GLY A 223 -27.30 -15.79 -7.38
C GLY A 223 -28.14 -14.60 -7.83
N GLY A 224 -29.33 -14.86 -8.39
CA GLY A 224 -30.47 -13.94 -8.34
C GLY A 224 -30.31 -12.52 -8.93
N GLY A 225 -29.38 -12.30 -9.87
CA GLY A 225 -29.23 -11.03 -10.58
C GLY A 225 -28.61 -9.89 -9.76
N ARG A 226 -27.92 -10.18 -8.64
CA ARG A 226 -27.12 -9.16 -7.94
C ARG A 226 -25.75 -8.99 -8.61
N PRO A 227 -25.27 -7.75 -8.80
CA PRO A 227 -23.92 -7.51 -9.32
C PRO A 227 -22.86 -8.13 -8.39
N SER A 228 -21.72 -8.55 -8.94
CA SER A 228 -20.61 -9.08 -8.15
C SER A 228 -20.13 -8.05 -7.12
N GLN A 229 -20.16 -8.44 -5.85
CA GLN A 229 -19.73 -7.63 -4.70
C GLN A 229 -18.31 -7.99 -4.23
N ARG A 230 -17.60 -8.90 -4.91
CA ARG A 230 -16.27 -9.40 -4.45
C ARG A 230 -15.27 -8.26 -4.24
N ALA A 231 -15.23 -7.31 -5.19
CA ALA A 231 -14.34 -6.16 -5.09
C ALA A 231 -14.73 -5.22 -3.95
N ASP A 232 -16.03 -4.97 -3.76
CA ASP A 232 -16.57 -4.14 -2.68
C ASP A 232 -16.23 -4.77 -1.32
N ASP A 233 -16.55 -6.05 -1.14
CA ASP A 233 -16.30 -6.80 0.09
C ASP A 233 -14.80 -6.86 0.42
N LEU A 234 -13.94 -7.10 -0.58
CA LEU A 234 -12.50 -7.11 -0.36
C LEU A 234 -11.97 -5.73 0.02
N VAL A 235 -12.32 -4.66 -0.71
CA VAL A 235 -11.87 -3.29 -0.39
C VAL A 235 -12.32 -2.91 1.02
N LYS A 236 -13.58 -3.17 1.36
CA LYS A 236 -14.12 -2.91 2.70
C LYS A 236 -13.36 -3.67 3.76
N ARG A 237 -13.10 -4.96 3.56
CA ARG A 237 -12.42 -5.81 4.54
C ARG A 237 -10.95 -5.47 4.71
N LEU A 238 -10.23 -5.16 3.63
CA LEU A 238 -8.84 -4.70 3.71
C LEU A 238 -8.73 -3.39 4.49
N LEU A 239 -9.65 -2.45 4.25
CA LEU A 239 -9.73 -1.22 5.03
C LEU A 239 -10.09 -1.51 6.49
N LEU A 240 -11.06 -2.37 6.78
CA LEU A 240 -11.37 -2.77 8.16
C LEU A 240 -10.16 -3.38 8.87
N SER A 241 -9.44 -4.30 8.24
CA SER A 241 -8.21 -4.87 8.81
C SER A 241 -7.14 -3.81 9.04
N TYR A 242 -7.08 -2.78 8.19
CA TYR A 242 -6.21 -1.62 8.39
C TYR A 242 -6.62 -0.76 9.60
N LEU A 243 -7.93 -0.56 9.82
CA LEU A 243 -8.45 0.22 10.95
C LEU A 243 -8.39 -0.55 12.27
N ASP A 244 -8.64 -1.86 12.24
CA ASP A 244 -8.69 -2.72 13.42
C ASP A 244 -7.32 -2.78 14.12
N GLN A 245 -6.22 -2.63 13.37
CA GLN A 245 -4.84 -2.67 13.86
C GLN A 245 -4.64 -3.77 14.92
N LEU A 246 -5.08 -4.98 14.59
CA LEU A 246 -4.95 -6.12 15.51
C LEU A 246 -3.46 -6.41 15.73
N PRO A 247 -2.99 -6.45 17.00
CA PRO A 247 -1.62 -6.84 17.28
C PRO A 247 -1.41 -8.30 16.88
N ALA A 248 -0.22 -8.62 16.40
CA ALA A 248 0.12 -10.00 16.11
C ALA A 248 0.11 -10.83 17.41
N PRO A 249 -0.60 -11.99 17.45
CA PRO A 249 -0.67 -12.82 18.64
C PRO A 249 0.68 -13.44 19.01
N ARG A 250 1.59 -13.57 18.02
CA ARG A 250 2.96 -14.06 18.19
C ARG A 250 3.96 -12.97 17.80
N MET A 251 4.61 -12.36 18.80
CA MET A 251 5.52 -11.23 18.58
C MET A 251 6.80 -11.64 17.82
N GLU A 252 7.24 -12.89 17.95
CA GLU A 252 8.43 -13.44 17.27
C GLU A 252 8.20 -13.70 15.77
N SER A 253 7.02 -14.16 15.37
CA SER A 253 6.65 -14.35 13.95
C SER A 253 6.44 -13.00 13.24
N ALA A 254 5.89 -12.01 13.95
CA ALA A 254 5.77 -10.64 13.45
C ALA A 254 7.14 -10.03 13.13
N ALA A 255 8.15 -10.27 13.99
CA ALA A 255 9.52 -9.83 13.75
C ALA A 255 10.19 -10.57 12.58
N ALA A 256 9.94 -11.87 12.38
CA ALA A 256 10.48 -12.64 11.26
C ALA A 256 9.85 -12.26 9.90
N ILE A 257 8.53 -12.00 9.87
CA ILE A 257 7.80 -11.53 8.69
C ILE A 257 8.16 -10.07 8.35
N ALA A 258 8.40 -9.25 9.38
CA ALA A 258 9.00 -7.92 9.25
C ALA A 258 10.41 -7.99 8.63
N ALA A 259 11.27 -8.87 9.14
CA ALA A 259 12.66 -9.02 8.71
C ALA A 259 12.82 -9.46 7.24
N THR A 260 11.82 -10.10 6.63
CA THR A 260 11.88 -10.44 5.19
C THR A 260 11.33 -9.38 4.26
N ALA A 261 10.52 -8.44 4.75
CA ALA A 261 10.23 -7.22 4.02
C ALA A 261 11.47 -6.31 3.91
N ALA A 262 12.52 -6.57 4.72
CA ALA A 262 13.77 -5.83 4.77
C ALA A 262 14.87 -6.31 3.80
N LEU A 263 14.58 -7.25 2.89
CA LEU A 263 15.53 -7.60 1.83
C LEU A 263 15.59 -6.45 0.79
N PRO A 264 16.76 -5.84 0.56
CA PRO A 264 16.87 -4.71 -0.36
C PRO A 264 16.56 -5.15 -1.80
N PRO A 265 15.65 -4.48 -2.52
CA PRO A 265 15.69 -4.53 -3.97
C PRO A 265 16.97 -3.81 -4.43
N SER A 266 17.75 -4.46 -5.28
CA SER A 266 18.89 -3.87 -5.96
C SER A 266 18.52 -2.50 -6.55
N THR A 267 19.31 -1.49 -6.20
CA THR A 267 19.39 -0.13 -6.74
C THR A 267 18.42 0.19 -7.89
N THR A 268 17.51 1.15 -7.65
CA THR A 268 16.67 1.95 -8.58
C THR A 268 15.14 1.89 -8.39
N SER A 269 14.60 1.57 -7.20
CA SER A 269 13.16 1.76 -6.97
C SER A 269 12.86 2.46 -5.63
N SER A 270 11.90 3.39 -5.67
CA SER A 270 11.43 4.27 -4.60
C SER A 270 10.81 3.55 -3.38
N TRP A 271 11.15 2.28 -3.14
CA TRP A 271 10.56 1.40 -2.13
C TRP A 271 11.53 1.02 -1.00
N ASP A 272 12.71 1.63 -0.94
CA ASP A 272 13.79 1.32 0.02
C ASP A 272 13.40 1.49 1.51
N ASN A 273 12.27 2.14 1.81
CA ASN A 273 11.91 2.53 3.17
C ASN A 273 10.79 1.68 3.81
N VAL A 274 10.36 0.59 3.18
CA VAL A 274 9.63 -0.47 3.91
C VAL A 274 10.49 -1.02 5.05
N VAL A 275 11.81 -0.84 4.97
CA VAL A 275 12.83 -1.26 5.93
C VAL A 275 12.92 -0.36 7.17
N GLU A 276 12.61 0.94 7.06
CA GLU A 276 12.68 1.91 8.19
C GLU A 276 11.55 1.72 9.24
N PHE A 277 10.57 0.87 8.95
CA PHE A 277 9.40 0.61 9.79
C PHE A 277 9.71 -0.18 11.08
N PHE A 278 10.92 -0.75 11.20
CA PHE A 278 11.20 -1.84 12.15
C PHE A 278 12.12 -1.47 13.33
N SER A 279 11.88 -0.32 13.98
CA SER A 279 12.50 -0.01 15.27
C SER A 279 11.45 0.42 16.32
N GLU A 280 11.38 -0.35 17.41
CA GLU A 280 10.69 -0.11 18.70
C GLU A 280 9.17 0.26 18.72
N ILE A 281 8.45 0.18 17.60
CA ILE A 281 7.00 0.50 17.51
C ILE A 281 6.16 -0.80 17.47
N GLN A 282 4.98 -0.78 18.09
CA GLN A 282 3.97 -1.83 17.97
C GLN A 282 3.61 -2.05 16.49
N VAL A 283 3.97 -3.20 15.94
CA VAL A 283 3.78 -3.52 14.51
C VAL A 283 2.38 -4.11 14.30
N PHE A 284 1.70 -3.69 13.24
CA PHE A 284 0.40 -4.25 12.82
C PHE A 284 0.50 -4.92 11.45
N PRO A 285 1.18 -6.08 11.32
CA PRO A 285 1.48 -6.69 10.02
C PRO A 285 0.23 -6.89 9.15
N LEU A 286 -0.89 -7.31 9.74
CA LEU A 286 -2.12 -7.52 8.97
C LEU A 286 -2.66 -6.21 8.39
N ALA A 287 -2.59 -5.11 9.15
CA ALA A 287 -3.03 -3.79 8.70
C ALA A 287 -2.16 -3.29 7.53
N ASP A 288 -0.84 -3.39 7.67
CA ASP A 288 0.11 -2.92 6.66
C ASP A 288 0.02 -3.73 5.36
N ARG A 289 -0.06 -5.06 5.48
CA ARG A 289 -0.23 -5.95 4.33
C ARG A 289 -1.59 -5.73 3.64
N SER A 290 -2.64 -5.41 4.41
CA SER A 290 -3.95 -5.07 3.84
C SER A 290 -3.90 -3.77 3.06
N ALA A 291 -3.27 -2.73 3.61
CA ALA A 291 -3.08 -1.45 2.93
C ALA A 291 -2.22 -1.61 1.65
N LEU A 292 -1.15 -2.40 1.72
CA LEU A 292 -0.30 -2.70 0.56
C LEU A 292 -1.07 -3.45 -0.53
N LEU A 293 -1.83 -4.50 -0.16
CA LEU A 293 -2.62 -5.25 -1.13
C LEU A 293 -3.66 -4.36 -1.81
N LEU A 294 -4.35 -3.52 -1.04
CA LEU A 294 -5.31 -2.57 -1.59
C LEU A 294 -4.64 -1.60 -2.57
N LEU A 295 -3.45 -1.08 -2.25
CA LEU A 295 -2.71 -0.21 -3.16
C LEU A 295 -2.30 -0.93 -4.45
N VAL A 296 -1.80 -2.16 -4.37
CA VAL A 296 -1.44 -2.96 -5.56
C VAL A 296 -2.67 -3.16 -6.45
N LEU A 297 -3.81 -3.52 -5.86
CA LEU A 297 -5.05 -3.77 -6.59
C LEU A 297 -5.65 -2.49 -7.21
N VAL A 298 -5.59 -1.37 -6.49
CA VAL A 298 -6.08 -0.06 -6.97
C VAL A 298 -5.15 0.52 -8.03
N THR A 299 -3.84 0.31 -7.94
CA THR A 299 -2.88 0.85 -8.92
C THR A 299 -2.77 0.02 -10.19
N ALA A 300 -3.17 -1.25 -10.15
CA ALA A 300 -3.18 -2.16 -11.29
C ALA A 300 -3.88 -1.60 -12.55
N SER A 301 -3.22 -1.76 -13.69
CA SER A 301 -3.80 -1.51 -15.03
C SER A 301 -4.59 -2.73 -15.48
N ASN A 302 -5.78 -2.53 -16.05
CA ASN A 302 -6.63 -3.62 -16.53
C ASN A 302 -7.02 -3.43 -18.01
N GLY A 303 -6.04 -3.46 -18.93
CA GLY A 303 -6.19 -3.75 -20.36
C GLY A 303 -7.39 -3.22 -21.16
N GLY A 304 -8.10 -2.18 -20.70
CA GLY A 304 -9.35 -1.66 -21.27
C GLY A 304 -10.65 -1.90 -20.46
N GLY A 305 -10.70 -2.85 -19.52
CA GLY A 305 -11.93 -3.28 -18.80
C GLY A 305 -12.31 -2.45 -17.56
N GLY A 306 -11.54 -1.42 -17.21
CA GLY A 306 -11.69 -0.68 -15.96
C GLY A 306 -11.23 -1.47 -14.73
N ASN A 307 -10.79 -0.79 -13.68
CA ASN A 307 -10.30 -1.45 -12.46
C ASN A 307 -11.47 -1.62 -11.45
N PRO A 308 -11.90 -2.85 -11.12
CA PRO A 308 -13.03 -3.08 -10.23
C PRO A 308 -12.77 -2.58 -8.80
N PHE A 309 -11.52 -2.65 -8.32
CA PHE A 309 -11.14 -2.17 -6.99
C PHE A 309 -11.10 -0.65 -6.91
N ARG A 310 -10.73 0.04 -8.00
CA ARG A 310 -10.91 1.51 -8.10
C ARG A 310 -12.38 1.90 -8.00
N LYS A 311 -13.25 1.16 -8.70
CA LYS A 311 -14.70 1.39 -8.67
C LYS A 311 -15.23 1.16 -7.25
N ALA A 312 -14.87 0.05 -6.62
CA ALA A 312 -15.25 -0.27 -5.25
C ALA A 312 -14.79 0.80 -4.25
N LEU A 313 -13.55 1.29 -4.36
CA LEU A 313 -13.06 2.38 -3.52
C LEU A 313 -13.80 3.69 -3.78
N ALA A 314 -14.11 4.00 -5.04
CA ALA A 314 -14.83 5.21 -5.43
C ALA A 314 -16.30 5.23 -4.95
N THR A 315 -16.94 4.05 -4.86
CA THR A 315 -18.34 3.90 -4.41
C THR A 315 -18.49 3.54 -2.94
N LEU A 316 -17.38 3.44 -2.19
CA LEU A 316 -17.41 3.22 -0.75
C LEU A 316 -18.16 4.37 -0.07
N ALA A 317 -19.18 4.04 0.73
CA ALA A 317 -20.03 5.03 1.37
C ALA A 317 -19.61 5.37 2.81
N ASP A 318 -19.93 6.58 3.24
CA ASP A 318 -19.73 7.00 4.63
C ASP A 318 -20.80 6.37 5.54
N ARG A 319 -20.34 5.53 6.47
CA ARG A 319 -21.21 4.92 7.49
C ARG A 319 -21.65 5.93 8.55
N ASP A 320 -20.89 7.01 8.74
CA ASP A 320 -21.21 8.06 9.71
C ASP A 320 -22.48 8.83 9.28
N GLU A 321 -22.68 9.01 7.97
CA GLU A 321 -23.91 9.57 7.40
C GLU A 321 -25.01 8.53 7.15
N SER A 322 -24.68 7.32 6.67
CA SER A 322 -25.67 6.32 6.25
C SER A 322 -25.32 4.88 6.67
N ARG A 323 -25.90 4.44 7.80
CA ARG A 323 -25.63 3.11 8.40
C ARG A 323 -26.20 1.90 7.64
N MET A 324 -27.10 2.12 6.67
CA MET A 324 -27.85 1.05 5.98
C MET A 324 -27.12 0.47 4.76
N LEU A 325 -26.00 1.07 4.32
CA LEU A 325 -25.29 0.64 3.13
C LEU A 325 -24.31 -0.50 3.46
N ALA A 326 -24.40 -1.59 2.71
CA ALA A 326 -23.55 -2.77 2.92
C ALA A 326 -22.07 -2.46 2.68
N HIS A 327 -21.74 -1.71 1.62
CA HIS A 327 -20.40 -1.24 1.30
C HIS A 327 -20.12 0.14 1.88
N SER A 328 -19.97 0.20 3.21
CA SER A 328 -19.72 1.45 3.95
C SER A 328 -18.70 1.29 5.07
N LEU A 329 -17.99 2.37 5.41
CA LEU A 329 -17.06 2.47 6.53
C LEU A 329 -17.20 3.82 7.26
N PRO A 330 -16.93 3.89 8.57
CA PRO A 330 -16.95 5.17 9.29
C PRO A 330 -15.77 6.02 8.83
N PHE A 331 -16.02 7.04 7.99
CA PHE A 331 -14.95 7.86 7.43
C PHE A 331 -14.20 8.65 8.49
N SER A 332 -14.87 9.07 9.56
CA SER A 332 -14.23 9.71 10.72
C SER A 332 -13.11 8.84 11.32
N HIS A 333 -13.33 7.53 11.44
CA HIS A 333 -12.33 6.60 11.95
C HIS A 333 -11.18 6.40 10.95
N VAL A 334 -11.51 6.29 9.65
CA VAL A 334 -10.50 6.17 8.58
C VAL A 334 -9.55 7.38 8.59
N VAL A 335 -10.11 8.59 8.70
CA VAL A 335 -9.34 9.84 8.77
C VAL A 335 -8.47 9.89 10.01
N ALA A 336 -9.00 9.50 11.18
CA ALA A 336 -8.23 9.49 12.42
C ALA A 336 -7.02 8.55 12.37
N VAL A 337 -7.18 7.35 11.81
CA VAL A 337 -6.08 6.37 11.68
C VAL A 337 -5.06 6.81 10.62
N LEU A 338 -5.51 7.24 9.45
CA LEU A 338 -4.61 7.73 8.39
C LEU A 338 -3.84 8.99 8.81
N GLY A 339 -4.50 9.91 9.55
CA GLY A 339 -3.88 11.15 10.04
C GLY A 339 -2.72 10.90 11.01
N ARG A 340 -2.91 9.99 11.97
CA ARG A 340 -1.84 9.58 12.91
C ARG A 340 -0.63 8.99 12.20
N ASN A 341 -0.86 8.27 11.11
CA ASN A 341 0.16 7.50 10.42
C ASN A 341 0.61 8.16 9.10
N ILE A 342 0.34 9.47 8.91
CA ILE A 342 0.59 10.17 7.63
C ILE A 342 2.08 10.34 7.30
N HIS A 343 2.95 10.25 8.30
CA HIS A 343 4.41 10.26 8.12
C HIS A 343 4.91 9.00 7.38
N ILE A 344 4.11 7.94 7.36
CA ILE A 344 4.43 6.68 6.72
C ILE A 344 3.93 6.71 5.27
N GLU A 345 4.85 6.52 4.33
CA GLU A 345 4.61 6.61 2.89
C GLU A 345 3.46 5.71 2.40
N LEU A 346 3.36 4.49 2.94
CA LEU A 346 2.29 3.55 2.62
C LEU A 346 0.91 4.15 2.89
N HIS A 347 0.71 4.75 4.06
CA HIS A 347 -0.57 5.30 4.47
C HIS A 347 -0.86 6.64 3.79
N ALA A 348 0.15 7.48 3.59
CA ALA A 348 0.02 8.70 2.80
C ALA A 348 -0.43 8.39 1.36
N THR A 349 0.13 7.33 0.76
CA THR A 349 -0.24 6.88 -0.58
C THR A 349 -1.66 6.31 -0.63
N LEU A 350 -2.07 5.55 0.39
CA LEU A 350 -3.44 5.07 0.51
C LEU A 350 -4.44 6.23 0.61
N LEU A 351 -4.14 7.22 1.46
CA LEU A 351 -4.92 8.43 1.62
C LEU A 351 -5.04 9.22 0.30
N TYR A 352 -3.95 9.40 -0.42
CA TYR A 352 -3.95 10.06 -1.72
C TYR A 352 -4.90 9.36 -2.72
N HIS A 353 -4.85 8.04 -2.83
CA HIS A 353 -5.74 7.30 -3.73
C HIS A 353 -7.21 7.35 -3.26
N ALA A 354 -7.46 7.28 -1.95
CA ALA A 354 -8.81 7.43 -1.41
C ALA A 354 -9.40 8.80 -1.74
N LEU A 355 -8.62 9.88 -1.61
CA LEU A 355 -9.06 11.24 -1.96
C LEU A 355 -9.28 11.44 -3.45
N LEU A 356 -8.41 10.87 -4.28
CA LEU A 356 -8.51 10.99 -5.73
C LEU A 356 -9.73 10.24 -6.29
N LEU A 357 -10.04 9.07 -5.74
CA LEU A 357 -11.04 8.17 -6.29
C LEU A 357 -12.43 8.33 -5.64
N ASN A 358 -12.51 8.73 -4.38
CA ASN A 358 -13.77 8.78 -3.63
C ASN A 358 -14.17 10.23 -3.26
N PRO A 359 -15.12 10.85 -4.00
CA PRO A 359 -15.62 12.19 -3.70
C PRO A 359 -16.29 12.31 -2.34
N SER A 360 -17.03 11.27 -1.89
CA SER A 360 -17.71 11.25 -0.60
C SER A 360 -16.72 11.29 0.55
N PHE A 361 -15.62 10.56 0.43
CA PHE A 361 -14.53 10.56 1.41
C PHE A 361 -13.83 11.91 1.47
N ARG A 362 -13.58 12.53 0.30
CA ARG A 362 -13.03 13.89 0.23
C ARG A 362 -13.94 14.92 0.91
N ASP A 363 -15.25 14.81 0.68
CA ASP A 363 -16.24 15.69 1.31
C ASP A 363 -16.28 15.50 2.83
N ALA A 364 -16.25 14.26 3.32
CA ALA A 364 -16.21 13.95 4.74
C ALA A 364 -14.94 14.48 5.41
N LEU A 365 -13.78 14.35 4.77
CA LEU A 365 -12.52 14.89 5.27
C LEU A 365 -12.54 16.43 5.40
N CYS A 366 -13.38 17.12 4.62
CA CYS A 366 -13.52 18.57 4.68
C CYS A 366 -14.55 19.05 5.73
N ARG A 367 -15.25 18.18 6.48
CA ARG A 367 -16.41 18.54 7.31
C ARG A 367 -16.35 18.05 8.78
N PRO A 368 -15.91 18.90 9.73
CA PRO A 368 -14.84 19.88 9.58
C PRO A 368 -13.48 19.18 9.49
N VAL A 369 -12.49 19.84 8.90
CA VAL A 369 -11.12 19.32 8.87
C VAL A 369 -10.53 19.28 10.29
N ASP A 370 -9.94 18.15 10.69
CA ASP A 370 -9.19 18.06 11.95
C ASP A 370 -7.80 18.68 11.76
N VAL A 371 -7.60 19.87 12.34
CA VAL A 371 -6.34 20.58 12.17
C VAL A 371 -5.23 19.94 13.00
N ASP A 372 -5.54 19.50 14.22
CA ASP A 372 -4.55 19.05 15.20
C ASP A 372 -4.07 17.63 14.90
N HIS A 373 -4.98 16.72 14.58
CA HIS A 373 -4.64 15.30 14.38
C HIS A 373 -4.39 14.91 12.92
N PHE A 374 -4.61 15.84 11.98
CA PHE A 374 -4.46 15.53 10.55
C PHE A 374 -3.66 16.60 9.79
N VAL A 375 -4.06 17.88 9.82
CA VAL A 375 -3.35 18.91 9.03
C VAL A 375 -1.95 19.21 9.59
N LEU A 376 -1.79 19.33 10.91
CA LEU A 376 -0.49 19.56 11.52
C LEU A 376 0.49 18.39 11.28
N PRO A 377 0.12 17.12 11.49
CA PRO A 377 0.95 15.96 11.09
C PRO A 377 1.28 15.95 9.59
N LEU A 378 0.36 16.36 8.71
CA LEU A 378 0.63 16.48 7.28
C LEU A 378 1.70 17.55 6.99
N LEU A 379 1.59 18.72 7.63
CA LEU A 379 2.57 19.81 7.50
C LEU A 379 3.94 19.41 8.05
N GLU A 380 3.97 18.69 9.17
CA GLU A 380 5.18 18.10 9.74
C GLU A 380 5.82 17.11 8.77
N ALA A 381 5.04 16.19 8.19
CA ALA A 381 5.54 15.23 7.20
C ALA A 381 6.13 15.92 5.96
N ILE A 382 5.49 17.00 5.47
CA ILE A 382 6.03 17.82 4.36
C ILE A 382 7.35 18.49 4.76
N TYR A 383 7.43 18.99 5.99
CA TYR A 383 8.63 19.63 6.52
C TYR A 383 9.81 18.64 6.62
N ILE A 384 9.56 17.43 7.14
CA ILE A 384 10.56 16.37 7.29
C ILE A 384 11.02 15.87 5.92
N HIS A 385 10.07 15.61 5.01
CA HIS A 385 10.35 15.01 3.69
C HIS A 385 10.51 16.03 2.56
N THR A 386 10.84 17.30 2.88
CA THR A 386 11.02 18.37 1.89
C THR A 386 12.04 18.02 0.80
N LEU A 387 13.05 17.19 1.09
CA LEU A 387 14.09 16.80 0.14
C LEU A 387 13.85 15.41 -0.51
N SER A 388 12.68 14.82 -0.33
CA SER A 388 12.30 13.53 -0.91
C SER A 388 11.14 13.72 -1.90
N PRO A 389 11.40 13.98 -3.20
CA PRO A 389 10.36 14.28 -4.17
C PRO A 389 9.21 13.26 -4.25
N PRO A 390 9.45 11.93 -4.26
CA PRO A 390 8.36 10.95 -4.34
C PRO A 390 7.34 11.09 -3.20
N ARG A 391 7.83 11.24 -1.95
CA ARG A 391 6.98 11.46 -0.78
C ARG A 391 6.34 12.84 -0.78
N LEU A 392 7.12 13.84 -1.15
CA LEU A 392 6.68 15.23 -1.22
C LEU A 392 5.51 15.39 -2.19
N TYR A 393 5.50 14.71 -3.34
CA TYR A 393 4.36 14.74 -4.27
C TYR A 393 3.08 14.25 -3.63
N THR A 394 3.12 13.08 -2.99
CA THR A 394 1.95 12.50 -2.33
C THR A 394 1.40 13.43 -1.25
N LEU A 395 2.27 13.96 -0.39
CA LEU A 395 1.88 14.84 0.71
C LEU A 395 1.35 16.20 0.22
N LEU A 396 2.02 16.83 -0.76
CA LEU A 396 1.54 18.07 -1.36
C LEU A 396 0.22 17.85 -2.10
N ALA A 397 0.01 16.70 -2.75
CA ALA A 397 -1.24 16.41 -3.46
C ALA A 397 -2.41 16.28 -2.49
N VAL A 398 -2.21 15.58 -1.37
CA VAL A 398 -3.20 15.49 -0.28
C VAL A 398 -3.56 16.88 0.23
N LEU A 399 -2.57 17.70 0.58
CA LEU A 399 -2.83 19.06 1.07
C LEU A 399 -3.50 19.94 0.01
N LEU A 400 -3.13 19.77 -1.26
CA LEU A 400 -3.66 20.56 -2.37
C LEU A 400 -5.16 20.30 -2.54
N HIS A 401 -5.56 19.03 -2.60
CA HIS A 401 -6.97 18.65 -2.70
C HIS A 401 -7.83 19.14 -1.51
N LEU A 402 -7.25 19.21 -0.31
CA LEU A 402 -7.92 19.81 0.84
C LEU A 402 -8.08 21.32 0.69
N SER A 403 -7.01 22.00 0.26
CA SER A 403 -6.96 23.46 0.13
C SER A 403 -7.85 24.00 -1.00
N GLU A 404 -8.27 23.15 -1.95
CA GLU A 404 -9.24 23.49 -2.99
C GLU A 404 -10.63 23.84 -2.39
N ASN A 405 -10.92 23.38 -1.17
CA ASN A 405 -12.18 23.66 -0.49
C ASN A 405 -12.05 24.93 0.40
N PRO A 406 -12.72 26.06 0.06
CA PRO A 406 -12.54 27.31 0.79
C PRO A 406 -12.84 27.24 2.31
N PRO A 407 -13.91 26.57 2.79
CA PRO A 407 -14.12 26.26 4.20
C PRO A 407 -12.92 25.67 4.94
N VAL A 408 -12.18 24.75 4.30
CA VAL A 408 -10.97 24.14 4.89
C VAL A 408 -9.93 25.22 5.14
N VAL A 409 -9.60 26.01 4.12
CA VAL A 409 -8.59 27.07 4.24
C VAL A 409 -9.00 28.14 5.27
N GLN A 410 -10.28 28.50 5.32
CA GLN A 410 -10.80 29.42 6.33
C GLN A 410 -10.65 28.86 7.75
N THR A 411 -10.89 27.56 7.93
CA THR A 411 -10.67 26.85 9.20
C THR A 411 -9.20 26.88 9.61
N LEU A 412 -8.27 26.74 8.66
CA LEU A 412 -6.82 26.84 8.94
C LEU A 412 -6.39 28.21 9.46
N HIS A 413 -7.00 29.29 8.96
CA HIS A 413 -6.72 30.65 9.45
C HIS A 413 -7.32 30.92 10.84
N GLN A 414 -8.41 30.24 11.19
CA GLN A 414 -9.09 30.39 12.48
C GLN A 414 -8.47 29.52 13.58
N SER A 415 -7.97 28.34 13.22
CA SER A 415 -7.42 27.36 14.16
C SER A 415 -6.08 27.80 14.71
N GLN A 416 -6.03 28.07 16.01
CA GLN A 416 -4.83 28.52 16.70
C GLN A 416 -4.02 27.33 17.21
N VAL A 417 -2.73 27.34 16.88
CA VAL A 417 -1.73 26.39 17.36
C VAL A 417 -1.04 27.06 18.55
N GLN A 418 -1.49 26.71 19.75
CA GLN A 418 -1.00 27.30 21.01
C GLN A 418 0.36 26.69 21.40
N ASP A 419 0.49 25.38 21.21
CA ASP A 419 1.68 24.64 21.60
C ASP A 419 2.85 24.83 20.66
N HIS A 420 4.05 24.79 21.24
CA HIS A 420 5.28 24.84 20.47
C HIS A 420 5.41 23.64 19.54
N GLN A 421 5.59 23.91 18.24
CA GLN A 421 5.85 22.88 17.25
C GLN A 421 7.30 22.39 17.35
N THR A 422 7.51 21.27 18.05
CA THR A 422 8.84 20.71 18.35
C THR A 422 9.62 20.27 17.12
N TRP A 423 8.92 19.96 16.02
CA TRP A 423 9.53 19.55 14.76
C TRP A 423 10.06 20.73 13.92
N TYR A 424 9.64 21.96 14.21
CA TYR A 424 10.10 23.14 13.49
C TYR A 424 11.39 23.69 14.12
N GLN A 425 12.50 23.62 13.38
CA GLN A 425 13.83 23.83 13.94
C GLN A 425 14.34 25.27 13.79
N GLU A 426 13.79 26.06 12.86
CA GLU A 426 14.35 27.38 12.55
C GLU A 426 14.03 28.44 13.61
N ARG A 427 12.93 28.28 14.35
CA ARG A 427 12.50 29.24 15.37
C ARG A 427 11.51 28.62 16.35
N TYR A 428 11.51 29.08 17.59
CA TYR A 428 10.39 28.82 18.50
C TYR A 428 9.09 29.41 17.92
N LEU A 429 8.15 28.53 17.59
CA LEU A 429 6.83 28.86 17.03
C LEU A 429 5.76 28.52 18.07
N CYS A 430 5.07 29.52 18.60
CA CYS A 430 3.87 29.39 19.43
C CYS A 430 2.86 30.50 19.06
N ASP A 431 1.60 30.33 19.42
CA ASP A 431 0.53 31.31 19.22
C ASP A 431 0.36 31.74 17.75
N LEU A 432 0.31 30.78 16.83
CA LEU A 432 0.10 31.06 15.40
C LEU A 432 -1.03 30.22 14.82
N SER A 433 -1.67 30.71 13.76
CA SER A 433 -2.66 29.92 13.03
C SER A 433 -2.02 28.75 12.28
N ALA A 434 -2.78 27.66 12.10
CA ALA A 434 -2.33 26.53 11.27
C ALA A 434 -2.00 26.95 9.83
N ALA A 435 -2.73 27.94 9.28
CA ALA A 435 -2.39 28.54 7.99
C ALA A 435 -1.02 29.23 8.00
N SER A 436 -0.62 29.88 9.10
CA SER A 436 0.71 30.47 9.24
C SER A 436 1.82 29.40 9.27
N VAL A 437 1.57 28.25 9.91
CA VAL A 437 2.45 27.07 9.83
C VAL A 437 2.57 26.60 8.37
N GLY A 438 1.44 26.47 7.67
CA GLY A 438 1.40 26.10 6.26
C GLY A 438 2.23 27.03 5.37
N VAL A 439 2.12 28.36 5.55
CA VAL A 439 2.94 29.34 4.82
C VAL A 439 4.43 29.13 5.08
N LEU A 440 4.85 28.86 6.33
CA LEU A 440 6.25 28.63 6.67
C LEU A 440 6.80 27.37 5.99
N VAL A 441 6.05 26.26 6.05
CA VAL A 441 6.42 24.99 5.42
C VAL A 441 6.48 25.14 3.90
N LEU A 442 5.49 25.76 3.26
CA LEU A 442 5.48 25.99 1.82
C LEU A 442 6.63 26.90 1.37
N CYS A 443 6.97 27.94 2.15
CA CYS A 443 8.14 28.77 1.87
C CYS A 443 9.45 27.97 1.90
N ARG A 444 9.57 27.03 2.86
CA ARG A 444 10.72 26.13 2.95
C ARG A 444 10.78 25.20 1.73
N VAL A 445 9.66 24.60 1.34
CA VAL A 445 9.57 23.74 0.14
C VAL A 445 9.96 24.50 -1.13
N LEU A 446 9.39 25.68 -1.37
CA LEU A 446 9.71 26.51 -2.53
C LEU A 446 11.19 26.92 -2.56
N LYS A 447 11.75 27.29 -1.40
CA LYS A 447 13.18 27.61 -1.28
C LYS A 447 14.04 26.39 -1.63
N ALA A 448 13.75 25.23 -1.03
CA ALA A 448 14.48 23.99 -1.28
C ALA A 448 14.38 23.59 -2.76
N ASN A 449 13.20 23.74 -3.36
CA ASN A 449 13.00 23.45 -4.78
C ASN A 449 13.84 24.36 -5.69
N LEU A 450 13.88 25.67 -5.42
CA LEU A 450 14.71 26.61 -6.18
C LEU A 450 16.21 26.33 -6.06
N SER A 451 16.67 25.84 -4.91
CA SER A 451 18.10 25.71 -4.61
C SER A 451 18.69 24.31 -4.78
N VAL A 452 17.87 23.26 -4.70
CA VAL A 452 18.31 21.86 -4.63
C VAL A 452 17.55 20.96 -5.61
N LEU A 453 16.21 20.93 -5.54
CA LEU A 453 15.43 19.92 -6.28
C LEU A 453 15.24 20.26 -7.76
N HIS A 454 15.02 21.54 -8.06
CA HIS A 454 14.74 22.06 -9.40
C HIS A 454 13.57 21.35 -10.12
N ASP A 455 12.54 20.97 -9.37
CA ASP A 455 11.41 20.20 -9.87
C ASP A 455 10.20 21.10 -10.19
N SER A 456 9.66 20.97 -11.41
CA SER A 456 8.56 21.82 -11.89
C SER A 456 7.20 21.44 -11.29
N LEU A 457 7.00 20.16 -10.96
CA LEU A 457 5.76 19.68 -10.34
C LEU A 457 5.70 20.11 -8.87
N VAL A 458 6.80 19.97 -8.12
CA VAL A 458 6.90 20.51 -6.74
C VAL A 458 6.61 22.00 -6.74
N GLN A 459 7.22 22.75 -7.68
CA GLN A 459 7.02 24.19 -7.81
C GLN A 459 5.54 24.54 -8.01
N SER A 460 4.89 23.88 -8.97
CA SER A 460 3.49 24.13 -9.33
C SER A 460 2.55 23.84 -8.17
N MET A 461 2.70 22.67 -7.53
CA MET A 461 1.87 22.26 -6.41
C MET A 461 2.04 23.16 -5.19
N ALA A 462 3.29 23.48 -4.81
CA ALA A 462 3.57 24.33 -3.66
C ALA A 462 3.09 25.78 -3.88
N MET A 463 3.19 26.30 -5.10
CA MET A 463 2.67 27.63 -5.44
C MET A 463 1.14 27.66 -5.46
N ALA A 464 0.48 26.63 -6.01
CA ALA A 464 -0.98 26.51 -6.00
C ALA A 464 -1.52 26.42 -4.57
N LEU A 465 -0.86 25.63 -3.72
CA LEU A 465 -1.15 25.55 -2.29
C LEU A 465 -1.01 26.91 -1.60
N LEU A 466 0.10 27.61 -1.83
CA LEU A 466 0.34 28.93 -1.25
C LEU A 466 -0.73 29.93 -1.70
N TRP A 467 -1.09 29.90 -2.99
CA TRP A 467 -2.16 30.71 -3.53
C TRP A 467 -3.49 30.47 -2.81
N ASN A 468 -3.91 29.20 -2.68
CA ASN A 468 -5.14 28.83 -1.99
C ASN A 468 -5.16 29.34 -0.54
N VAL A 469 -4.05 29.19 0.19
CA VAL A 469 -3.93 29.69 1.58
C VAL A 469 -3.99 31.22 1.64
N MET A 470 -3.32 31.91 0.70
CA MET A 470 -3.22 33.37 0.70
C MET A 470 -4.52 34.08 0.31
N GLN A 471 -5.42 33.42 -0.44
CA GLN A 471 -6.75 33.98 -0.77
C GLN A 471 -7.60 34.32 0.44
N PHE A 472 -7.41 33.61 1.56
CA PHE A 472 -8.17 33.78 2.80
C PHE A 472 -7.31 34.31 3.94
N ALA A 473 -6.11 34.83 3.64
CA ALA A 473 -5.15 35.31 4.62
C ALA A 473 -5.81 36.29 5.61
N LYS A 474 -5.82 35.93 6.89
CA LYS A 474 -6.21 36.80 8.00
C LYS A 474 -5.29 36.53 9.17
N ASN A 475 -4.80 37.61 9.80
CA ASN A 475 -3.95 37.53 10.99
C ASN A 475 -2.73 36.62 10.80
N LEU A 476 -2.09 36.68 9.63
CA LEU A 476 -0.86 35.93 9.39
C LEU A 476 0.20 36.30 10.43
N HIS A 477 0.84 35.28 11.01
CA HIS A 477 1.86 35.48 12.02
C HIS A 477 3.07 36.23 11.42
N PRO A 478 3.71 37.19 12.14
CA PRO A 478 4.82 37.97 11.61
C PRO A 478 5.98 37.13 11.05
N THR A 479 6.22 35.95 11.61
CA THR A 479 7.28 35.05 11.11
C THR A 479 6.92 34.46 9.73
N ALA A 480 5.65 34.09 9.51
CA ALA A 480 5.18 33.58 8.22
C ALA A 480 5.28 34.67 7.14
N THR A 481 4.85 35.88 7.49
CA THR A 481 4.99 37.06 6.64
C THR A 481 6.45 37.38 6.29
N GLN A 482 7.34 37.39 7.27
CA GLN A 482 8.77 37.62 7.02
C GLN A 482 9.38 36.52 6.14
N SER A 483 8.92 35.28 6.26
CA SER A 483 9.37 34.17 5.41
C SER A 483 9.00 34.41 3.94
N LEU A 484 7.78 34.88 3.65
CA LEU A 484 7.36 35.25 2.30
C LEU A 484 8.26 36.33 1.69
N VAL A 485 8.51 37.42 2.45
CA VAL A 485 9.36 38.52 1.99
C VAL A 485 10.81 38.06 1.78
N LYS A 486 11.34 37.22 2.67
CA LYS A 486 12.69 36.65 2.54
C LYS A 486 12.82 35.75 1.31
N LEU A 487 11.81 34.93 1.03
CA LEU A 487 11.79 34.07 -0.15
C LEU A 487 11.73 34.90 -1.44
N LEU A 488 10.87 35.94 -1.48
CA LEU A 488 10.80 36.87 -2.60
C LEU A 488 12.15 37.57 -2.83
N ALA A 489 12.77 38.10 -1.77
CA ALA A 489 14.07 38.76 -1.86
C ALA A 489 15.18 37.80 -2.32
N HIS A 490 15.13 36.54 -1.86
CA HIS A 490 16.05 35.49 -2.32
C HIS A 490 15.88 35.22 -3.82
N ALA A 491 14.64 35.04 -4.28
CA ALA A 491 14.34 34.78 -5.68
C ALA A 491 14.76 35.95 -6.58
N ALA A 492 14.43 37.19 -6.20
CA ALA A 492 14.82 38.39 -6.95
C ALA A 492 16.35 38.58 -7.01
N LYS A 493 17.07 38.38 -5.90
CA LYS A 493 18.54 38.50 -5.87
C LYS A 493 19.21 37.43 -6.72
N LYS A 494 18.68 36.20 -6.71
CA LYS A 494 19.19 35.09 -7.51
C LYS A 494 18.89 35.28 -9.00
N GLU A 495 17.70 35.75 -9.37
CA GLU A 495 17.40 36.16 -10.76
C GLU A 495 18.39 37.20 -11.24
N GLN A 496 18.65 38.25 -10.45
CA GLN A 496 19.57 39.31 -10.86
C GLN A 496 21.00 38.80 -11.05
N LEU A 497 21.46 37.89 -10.18
CA LEU A 497 22.79 37.29 -10.28
C LEU A 497 22.91 36.37 -11.51
N LEU A 498 21.87 35.59 -11.79
CA LEU A 498 21.84 34.59 -12.86
C LEU A 498 21.29 35.16 -14.18
N ARG A 499 20.96 36.46 -14.24
CA ARG A 499 20.50 37.15 -15.46
C ARG A 499 21.36 36.89 -16.72
N PRO A 500 22.70 36.69 -16.63
CA PRO A 500 23.50 36.31 -17.79
C PRO A 500 23.14 34.94 -18.40
N SER A 501 22.53 34.05 -17.62
CA SER A 501 22.07 32.70 -18.01
C SER A 501 20.53 32.65 -17.93
N PRO A 502 19.82 33.02 -19.01
CA PRO A 502 18.36 33.24 -18.97
C PRO A 502 17.56 32.02 -18.55
N ASP A 503 18.01 30.81 -18.93
CA ASP A 503 17.34 29.56 -18.59
C ASP A 503 17.36 29.29 -17.07
N GLU A 504 18.50 29.57 -16.41
CA GLU A 504 18.64 29.42 -14.96
C GLU A 504 17.89 30.53 -14.21
N ALA A 505 17.88 31.76 -14.74
CA ALA A 505 17.16 32.88 -14.14
C ALA A 505 15.64 32.77 -14.24
N ALA A 506 15.12 32.08 -15.27
CA ALA A 506 13.69 32.00 -15.56
C ALA A 506 12.87 31.44 -14.39
N ALA A 507 13.33 30.38 -13.74
CA ALA A 507 12.64 29.76 -12.60
C ALA A 507 12.54 30.71 -11.39
N TYR A 508 13.62 31.46 -11.10
CA TYR A 508 13.64 32.45 -10.04
C TYR A 508 12.74 33.65 -10.36
N LEU A 509 12.74 34.12 -11.61
CA LEU A 509 11.87 35.21 -12.08
C LEU A 509 10.39 34.83 -11.96
N ALA A 510 10.02 33.64 -12.45
CA ALA A 510 8.66 33.13 -12.36
C ALA A 510 8.20 33.03 -10.90
N THR A 511 9.05 32.46 -10.04
CA THR A 511 8.75 32.34 -8.61
C THR A 511 8.58 33.70 -7.94
N ALA A 512 9.47 34.67 -8.23
CA ALA A 512 9.35 36.03 -7.67
C ALA A 512 8.04 36.70 -8.10
N ARG A 513 7.65 36.56 -9.37
CA ARG A 513 6.38 37.08 -9.89
C ARG A 513 5.18 36.45 -9.19
N ASP A 514 5.15 35.13 -9.07
CA ASP A 514 4.01 34.41 -8.51
C ASP A 514 3.89 34.65 -6.98
N LEU A 515 5.02 34.81 -6.28
CA LEU A 515 5.05 35.25 -4.89
C LEU A 515 4.50 36.67 -4.69
N LEU A 516 4.83 37.61 -5.58
CA LEU A 516 4.26 38.96 -5.53
C LEU A 516 2.74 38.93 -5.68
N LEU A 517 2.21 38.08 -6.57
CA LEU A 517 0.77 37.91 -6.73
C LEU A 517 0.12 37.32 -5.47
N CYS A 518 0.73 36.29 -4.86
CA CYS A 518 0.24 35.71 -3.59
C CYS A 518 0.21 36.74 -2.45
N ILE A 519 1.25 37.58 -2.36
CA ILE A 519 1.35 38.67 -1.38
C ILE A 519 0.27 39.72 -1.64
N GLN A 520 0.04 40.08 -2.91
CA GLN A 520 -0.99 41.03 -3.29
C GLN A 520 -2.40 40.55 -2.91
N LEU A 521 -2.69 39.25 -3.02
CA LEU A 521 -3.96 38.67 -2.57
C LEU A 521 -4.21 38.92 -1.07
N GLY A 522 -3.20 38.69 -0.24
CA GLY A 522 -3.26 38.94 1.21
C GLY A 522 -3.40 40.42 1.58
N CYS A 523 -3.03 41.33 0.67
CA CYS A 523 -3.10 42.79 0.83
C CYS A 523 -4.33 43.43 0.15
N THR A 524 -5.30 42.66 -0.32
CA THR A 524 -6.52 43.24 -0.90
C THR A 524 -7.25 44.13 0.11
N PRO A 525 -7.98 45.19 -0.30
CA PRO A 525 -8.61 46.14 0.62
C PRO A 525 -9.52 45.49 1.68
N ARG A 526 -10.10 44.32 1.37
CA ARG A 526 -10.93 43.52 2.28
C ARG A 526 -10.12 42.82 3.39
N LEU A 527 -8.89 42.40 3.09
CA LEU A 527 -8.03 41.61 3.99
C LEU A 527 -6.93 42.46 4.65
N LEU A 528 -6.62 43.63 4.07
CA LEU A 528 -5.58 44.55 4.54
C LEU A 528 -5.68 44.90 6.04
N PRO A 529 -6.87 45.19 6.62
CA PRO A 529 -6.97 45.48 8.05
C PRO A 529 -6.57 44.29 8.94
N ALA A 530 -6.77 43.07 8.47
CA ALA A 530 -6.42 41.83 9.17
C ALA A 530 -4.97 41.36 8.89
N ASN A 531 -4.26 41.98 7.94
CA ASN A 531 -2.91 41.60 7.51
C ASN A 531 -1.93 42.77 7.53
N ALA A 532 -2.09 43.73 8.45
CA ALA A 532 -1.20 44.89 8.56
C ALA A 532 0.29 44.49 8.65
N GLN A 533 0.60 43.35 9.28
CA GLN A 533 1.94 42.79 9.37
C GLN A 533 2.58 42.48 8.01
N LEU A 534 1.77 42.14 7.00
CA LEU A 534 2.21 41.87 5.63
C LEU A 534 2.75 43.11 4.96
N VAL A 535 2.07 44.24 5.12
CA VAL A 535 2.55 45.55 4.65
C VAL A 535 3.77 46.00 5.44
N LEU A 536 3.74 45.86 6.77
CA LEU A 536 4.85 46.26 7.65
C LEU A 536 6.14 45.50 7.37
N SER A 537 6.06 44.25 6.91
CA SER A 537 7.23 43.46 6.56
C SER A 537 7.88 43.88 5.23
N PHE A 538 7.14 44.59 4.37
CA PHE A 538 7.69 45.22 3.16
C PHE A 538 8.29 46.60 3.41
N CYS A 539 7.83 47.30 4.44
CA CYS A 539 8.48 48.54 4.86
C CYS A 539 9.84 48.19 5.46
N PRO A 540 10.97 48.66 4.88
CA PRO A 540 12.24 48.57 5.56
C PRO A 540 12.06 49.24 6.92
N LYS A 541 12.47 48.57 7.99
CA LYS A 541 12.43 49.16 9.33
C LYS A 541 13.09 50.54 9.24
N CYS A 542 12.34 51.60 9.49
CA CYS A 542 12.91 52.86 9.94
C CYS A 542 13.49 52.57 11.33
N GLY A 543 14.73 52.09 11.36
CA GLY A 543 15.46 51.69 12.57
C GLY A 543 16.90 51.46 12.23
#